data_AF-A0A2H0S8R3-F1
#
_entry.id   AF-A0A2H0S8R3-F1
#
_cell.length_a   1.000
_cell.length_b   1.000
_cell.length_c   1.000
_cell.angle_alpha   90.00
_cell.angle_beta   90.00
_cell.angle_gamma   90.00
#
_symmetry.space_group_name_H-M   'P 1'
#
loop_
_entity.id
_entity.type
_entity.pdbx_description
1 polymer ?
#
loop_
_entity_poly.entity_id
_entity_poly.type
_entity_poly.pdbx_seq_one_letter_code
_entity_poly.pdbx_strand_id
1 'polypeptide(L)'
;MNRLSLFFLGLVILTTPAVCAAKNVTVWDLQNQDKLEGWNTVNLTSVQLMPQGLSIQTDTAGQIVKVSKLRHSVDTISTTYTSPTGGKGIFIWRAPGMKEDEVYQVPVDFVASSTPQQLVLNMNKVPEWNARSDRIGFVLMPNIDFVLQKMEFSGESSTNAFVYPFKTFFTLDQARAYSINFLWGPLMTYSANQYAALFTEFPPVADSWNIGFYYILGLGLILALWRKRRIGRKAVTAFFVLFACLWILYDARMGAEIISYANTDIKTWWSKPYELKDYRDRGSFAAFSQLVTEYTEGKENYVFLASHGWPFWSTLLYTAYPALPVTLDNATDDIETWVVYNRRDIQIDESGRLTLGGEVISPPGDVMLNFEPGSFVFLTR
;
A
#
# COMPACT_ATOMS: atom_id res chain seq x y z
N MET A 1 14.32 -22.30 38.03
CA MET A 1 13.80 -22.10 36.66
C MET A 1 13.21 -23.41 36.16
N ASN A 2 11.92 -23.42 35.80
CA ASN A 2 11.24 -24.65 35.38
C ASN A 2 11.78 -25.13 34.04
N ARG A 3 12.01 -26.44 33.90
CA ARG A 3 12.43 -27.08 32.64
C ARG A 3 11.51 -26.73 31.47
N LEU A 4 10.24 -26.41 31.75
CA LEU A 4 9.25 -25.94 30.78
C LEU A 4 9.61 -24.58 30.15
N SER A 5 10.20 -23.67 30.91
CA SER A 5 10.57 -22.32 30.46
C SER A 5 11.79 -22.34 29.53
N LEU A 6 12.77 -23.20 29.83
CA LEU A 6 13.92 -23.46 28.96
C LEU A 6 13.50 -24.16 27.66
N PHE A 7 12.49 -25.02 27.71
CA PHE A 7 11.96 -25.70 26.52
C PHE A 7 11.24 -24.73 25.58
N PHE A 8 10.43 -23.80 26.11
CA PHE A 8 9.79 -22.75 25.31
C PHE A 8 10.81 -21.76 24.72
N LEU A 9 11.81 -21.34 25.50
CA LEU A 9 12.86 -20.45 25.00
C LEU A 9 13.71 -21.14 23.92
N GLY A 10 14.03 -22.42 24.10
CA GLY A 10 14.72 -23.24 23.10
C GLY A 10 13.90 -23.44 21.83
N LEU A 11 12.57 -23.63 21.93
CA LEU A 11 11.68 -23.75 20.78
C LEU A 11 11.58 -22.43 19.99
N VAL A 12 11.56 -21.30 20.69
CA VAL A 12 11.54 -19.96 20.07
C VAL A 12 12.86 -19.67 19.33
N ILE A 13 14.01 -20.04 19.91
CA ILE A 13 15.33 -19.82 19.29
C ILE A 13 15.60 -20.80 18.14
N LEU A 14 15.09 -22.04 18.20
CA LEU A 14 15.24 -23.03 17.13
C LEU A 14 14.28 -22.81 15.95
N THR A 15 13.22 -22.01 16.13
CA THR A 15 12.27 -21.68 15.04
C THR A 15 12.61 -20.38 14.33
N THR A 16 13.44 -19.50 14.92
CA THR A 16 13.78 -18.19 14.34
C THR A 16 14.47 -18.17 12.97
N PRO A 17 15.28 -19.17 12.52
CA PRO A 17 15.87 -19.12 11.17
C PRO A 17 14.98 -19.73 10.08
N ALA A 18 13.90 -20.44 10.43
CA ALA A 18 13.12 -21.24 9.48
C ALA A 18 11.83 -20.57 8.96
N VAL A 19 11.51 -19.34 9.42
CA VAL A 19 10.23 -18.68 9.07
C VAL A 19 10.32 -17.74 7.85
N CYS A 20 11.38 -17.85 7.04
CA CYS A 20 11.35 -17.35 5.66
C CYS A 20 10.58 -18.35 4.77
N ALA A 21 9.29 -18.53 5.03
CA ALA A 21 8.44 -19.33 4.16
C ALA A 21 8.00 -18.47 2.96
N ALA A 22 8.53 -18.85 1.80
CA ALA A 22 8.39 -18.19 0.51
C ALA A 22 6.93 -17.97 0.09
N LYS A 23 6.73 -16.97 -0.78
CA LYS A 23 5.52 -16.72 -1.57
C LYS A 23 4.99 -18.04 -2.15
N ASN A 24 3.73 -18.37 -1.93
CA ASN A 24 3.11 -19.54 -2.56
C ASN A 24 2.67 -19.15 -3.96
N VAL A 25 3.13 -19.91 -4.95
CA VAL A 25 2.84 -19.66 -6.36
C VAL A 25 2.32 -20.93 -7.02
N THR A 26 1.14 -20.84 -7.63
CA THR A 26 0.65 -21.84 -8.59
C THR A 26 0.66 -21.21 -9.97
N VAL A 27 1.27 -21.87 -10.94
CA VAL A 27 1.34 -21.41 -12.32
C VAL A 27 0.52 -22.33 -13.22
N TRP A 28 -0.38 -21.74 -14.01
CA TRP A 28 -0.98 -22.40 -15.16
C TRP A 28 -0.28 -21.90 -16.41
N ASP A 29 0.67 -22.68 -16.88
CA ASP A 29 1.39 -22.41 -18.11
C ASP A 29 0.66 -23.08 -19.29
N LEU A 30 0.45 -22.33 -20.37
CA LEU A 30 -0.19 -22.78 -21.60
C LEU A 30 0.79 -22.81 -22.77
N GLN A 31 2.04 -22.43 -22.55
CA GLN A 31 3.09 -22.47 -23.56
C GLN A 31 3.59 -23.91 -23.74
N ASN A 32 3.91 -24.26 -24.99
CA ASN A 32 4.47 -25.56 -25.38
C ASN A 32 3.72 -26.77 -24.79
N GLN A 33 2.40 -26.66 -24.61
CA GLN A 33 1.59 -27.80 -24.20
C GLN A 33 1.24 -28.66 -25.43
N ASP A 34 0.95 -29.94 -25.22
CA ASP A 34 0.42 -30.80 -26.29
C ASP A 34 -1.12 -30.90 -26.23
N LYS A 35 -1.69 -30.67 -25.04
CA LYS A 35 -3.13 -30.82 -24.76
C LYS A 35 -3.62 -29.74 -23.80
N LEU A 36 -4.85 -29.30 -24.00
CA LEU A 36 -5.52 -28.33 -23.14
C LEU A 36 -6.35 -29.03 -22.05
N GLU A 37 -5.72 -29.42 -20.93
CA GLU A 37 -6.40 -30.14 -19.86
C GLU A 37 -7.11 -29.22 -18.84
N GLY A 38 -8.35 -29.56 -18.51
CA GLY A 38 -9.12 -28.92 -17.43
C GLY A 38 -9.69 -27.54 -17.74
N TRP A 39 -9.58 -27.09 -18.99
CA TRP A 39 -10.20 -25.87 -19.49
C TRP A 39 -11.50 -26.19 -20.22
N ASN A 40 -12.52 -25.38 -19.97
CA ASN A 40 -13.79 -25.40 -20.68
C ASN A 40 -13.95 -24.08 -21.43
N THR A 41 -14.38 -24.18 -22.68
CA THR A 41 -14.60 -23.05 -23.57
C THR A 41 -16.04 -23.02 -24.06
N VAL A 42 -16.63 -21.83 -24.14
CA VAL A 42 -18.02 -21.63 -24.56
C VAL A 42 -18.08 -20.38 -25.45
N ASN A 43 -18.76 -20.47 -26.60
CA ASN A 43 -18.99 -19.35 -27.53
C ASN A 43 -17.72 -18.61 -28.00
N LEU A 44 -16.60 -19.33 -28.16
CA LEU A 44 -15.37 -18.82 -28.78
C LEU A 44 -15.33 -19.26 -30.24
N THR A 45 -14.98 -18.35 -31.15
CA THR A 45 -14.90 -18.62 -32.60
C THR A 45 -13.81 -19.64 -32.90
N SER A 46 -12.63 -19.43 -32.32
CA SER A 46 -11.47 -20.30 -32.50
C SER A 46 -10.72 -20.42 -31.18
N VAL A 47 -10.31 -21.63 -30.86
CA VAL A 47 -9.45 -21.95 -29.71
C VAL A 47 -8.42 -22.96 -30.18
N GLN A 48 -7.18 -22.50 -30.31
CA GLN A 48 -6.09 -23.34 -30.78
C GLN A 48 -4.88 -23.18 -29.88
N LEU A 49 -4.35 -24.31 -29.43
CA LEU A 49 -3.11 -24.31 -28.68
C LEU A 49 -1.92 -24.14 -29.64
N MET A 50 -1.02 -23.21 -29.31
CA MET A 50 0.17 -22.86 -30.09
C MET A 50 1.40 -22.88 -29.18
N PRO A 51 2.63 -22.95 -29.72
CA PRO A 51 3.85 -22.92 -28.90
C PRO A 51 3.92 -21.73 -27.94
N GLN A 52 3.46 -20.56 -28.39
CA GLN A 52 3.44 -19.33 -27.59
C GLN A 52 2.35 -19.29 -26.51
N GLY A 53 1.35 -20.19 -26.54
CA GLY A 53 0.20 -20.17 -25.63
C GLY A 53 -1.10 -20.59 -26.32
N LEU A 54 -2.22 -20.43 -25.61
CA LEU A 54 -3.56 -20.71 -26.14
C LEU A 54 -4.09 -19.51 -26.93
N SER A 55 -4.17 -19.65 -28.25
CA SER A 55 -4.76 -18.67 -29.15
C SER A 55 -6.29 -18.77 -29.12
N ILE A 56 -6.95 -17.63 -28.96
CA ILE A 56 -8.39 -17.48 -28.81
C ILE A 56 -8.86 -16.33 -29.70
N GLN A 57 -9.87 -16.60 -30.51
CA GLN A 57 -10.55 -15.57 -31.31
C GLN A 57 -12.04 -15.56 -30.98
N THR A 58 -12.63 -14.37 -31.02
CA THR A 58 -14.02 -14.14 -30.62
C THR A 58 -14.73 -13.22 -31.58
N ASP A 59 -15.85 -13.66 -32.17
CA ASP A 59 -16.80 -12.79 -32.88
C ASP A 59 -17.97 -12.37 -31.98
N THR A 60 -18.28 -13.18 -30.98
CA THR A 60 -19.26 -12.92 -29.92
C THR A 60 -18.60 -13.05 -28.56
N ALA A 61 -19.26 -12.56 -27.50
CA ALA A 61 -18.74 -12.73 -26.15
C ALA A 61 -18.63 -14.23 -25.83
N GLY A 62 -17.45 -14.67 -25.42
CA GLY A 62 -17.16 -16.07 -25.18
C GLY A 62 -16.32 -16.26 -23.92
N GLN A 63 -16.39 -17.45 -23.36
CA GLN A 63 -15.85 -17.75 -22.04
C GLN A 63 -14.77 -18.82 -22.15
N ILE A 64 -13.70 -18.61 -21.39
CA ILE A 64 -12.68 -19.60 -21.11
C ILE A 64 -12.50 -19.73 -19.60
N VAL A 65 -12.73 -20.92 -19.06
CA VAL A 65 -12.61 -21.18 -17.62
C VAL A 65 -11.87 -22.47 -17.34
N LYS A 66 -11.07 -22.48 -16.28
CA LYS A 66 -10.42 -23.67 -15.76
C LYS A 66 -11.03 -24.08 -14.43
N VAL A 67 -11.18 -25.39 -14.23
CA VAL A 67 -11.47 -25.91 -12.89
C VAL A 67 -10.23 -25.72 -12.01
N SER A 68 -10.37 -24.86 -11.00
CA SER A 68 -9.29 -24.48 -10.11
C SER A 68 -9.12 -25.53 -9.01
N LYS A 69 -7.86 -25.87 -8.74
CA LYS A 69 -7.43 -26.75 -7.62
C LYS A 69 -6.46 -26.04 -6.70
N LEU A 70 -6.57 -24.71 -6.59
CA LEU A 70 -5.66 -23.88 -5.81
C LEU A 70 -5.69 -24.30 -4.33
N ARG A 71 -4.49 -24.54 -3.77
CA ARG A 71 -4.32 -25.08 -2.41
C ARG A 71 -3.91 -24.06 -1.36
N HIS A 72 -3.63 -22.83 -1.77
CA HIS A 72 -3.10 -21.76 -0.93
C HIS A 72 -3.94 -20.47 -1.10
N SER A 73 -3.75 -19.49 -0.21
CA SER A 73 -4.24 -18.12 -0.37
C SER A 73 -3.68 -17.52 -1.66
N VAL A 74 -4.49 -16.69 -2.32
CA VAL A 74 -4.09 -15.99 -3.55
C VAL A 74 -4.50 -14.55 -3.37
N ASP A 75 -3.53 -13.67 -3.42
CA ASP A 75 -3.68 -12.24 -3.18
C ASP A 75 -3.52 -11.47 -4.49
N THR A 76 -2.80 -12.05 -5.44
CA THR A 76 -2.51 -11.46 -6.75
C THR A 76 -2.58 -12.52 -7.83
N ILE A 77 -3.33 -12.21 -8.89
CA ILE A 77 -3.41 -13.02 -10.10
C ILE A 77 -2.75 -12.25 -11.22
N SER A 78 -1.70 -12.83 -11.80
CA SER A 78 -0.97 -12.23 -12.91
C SER A 78 -1.18 -13.05 -14.17
N THR A 79 -1.76 -12.45 -15.20
CA THR A 79 -2.03 -13.10 -16.48
C THR A 79 -1.12 -12.53 -17.54
N THR A 80 -0.29 -13.39 -18.14
CA THR A 80 0.56 -13.03 -19.28
C THR A 80 -0.17 -13.37 -20.57
N TYR A 81 -0.33 -12.39 -21.44
CA TYR A 81 -1.09 -12.51 -22.68
C TYR A 81 -0.49 -11.69 -23.82
N THR A 82 -0.92 -11.93 -25.05
CA THR A 82 -0.69 -11.07 -26.20
C THR A 82 -2.02 -10.83 -26.89
N SER A 83 -2.34 -9.58 -27.23
CA SER A 83 -3.59 -9.26 -27.93
C SER A 83 -3.33 -8.14 -28.95
N PRO A 84 -3.24 -8.46 -30.25
CA PRO A 84 -2.97 -7.46 -31.29
C PRO A 84 -4.06 -6.38 -31.39
N THR A 85 -5.33 -6.76 -31.21
CA THR A 85 -6.46 -5.83 -31.28
C THR A 85 -6.74 -5.13 -29.94
N GLY A 86 -6.24 -5.69 -28.83
CA GLY A 86 -6.66 -5.30 -27.48
C GLY A 86 -8.12 -5.64 -27.25
N GLY A 87 -8.73 -5.01 -26.24
CA GLY A 87 -10.16 -5.10 -26.02
C GLY A 87 -10.55 -5.12 -24.55
N LYS A 88 -11.77 -5.56 -24.28
CA LYS A 88 -12.31 -5.67 -22.92
C LYS A 88 -12.60 -7.12 -22.58
N GLY A 89 -12.43 -7.47 -21.33
CA GLY A 89 -12.82 -8.75 -20.79
C GLY A 89 -13.44 -8.60 -19.42
N ILE A 90 -13.90 -9.72 -18.91
CA ILE A 90 -14.36 -9.85 -17.54
C ILE A 90 -13.62 -11.02 -16.95
N PHE A 91 -12.83 -10.76 -15.91
CA PHE A 91 -12.27 -11.83 -15.09
C PHE A 91 -13.38 -12.37 -14.20
N ILE A 92 -13.57 -13.69 -14.21
CA ILE A 92 -14.64 -14.36 -13.48
C ILE A 92 -14.11 -15.45 -12.56
N TRP A 93 -14.76 -15.60 -11.41
CA TRP A 93 -14.54 -16.72 -10.52
C TRP A 93 -15.83 -17.13 -9.84
N ARG A 94 -15.87 -18.38 -9.37
CA ARG A 94 -17.01 -18.91 -8.62
C ARG A 94 -16.56 -19.35 -7.23
N ALA A 95 -17.16 -18.76 -6.21
CA ALA A 95 -16.85 -19.11 -4.83
C ALA A 95 -17.51 -20.45 -4.43
N PRO A 96 -16.94 -21.19 -3.46
CA PRO A 96 -17.54 -22.43 -2.98
C PRO A 96 -18.99 -22.25 -2.51
N GLY A 97 -19.89 -23.12 -2.97
CA GLY A 97 -21.30 -23.13 -2.56
C GLY A 97 -22.25 -22.27 -3.41
N MET A 98 -21.73 -21.53 -4.39
CA MET A 98 -22.54 -20.84 -5.40
C MET A 98 -23.17 -21.85 -6.38
N LYS A 99 -24.32 -21.49 -6.96
CA LYS A 99 -24.97 -22.30 -8.01
C LYS A 99 -24.16 -22.29 -9.31
N GLU A 100 -24.48 -23.18 -10.25
CA GLU A 100 -23.67 -23.32 -11.47
C GLU A 100 -23.60 -22.07 -12.34
N ASP A 101 -24.66 -21.28 -12.34
CA ASP A 101 -24.88 -20.06 -13.11
C ASP A 101 -24.38 -18.78 -12.42
N GLU A 102 -24.07 -18.86 -11.12
CA GLU A 102 -23.64 -17.71 -10.34
C GLU A 102 -22.11 -17.56 -10.39
N VAL A 103 -21.62 -16.37 -10.73
CA VAL A 103 -20.19 -16.01 -10.75
C VAL A 103 -19.98 -14.60 -10.22
N TYR A 104 -18.83 -14.37 -9.61
CA TYR A 104 -18.32 -13.03 -9.37
C TYR A 104 -17.47 -12.56 -10.54
N GLN A 105 -17.40 -11.25 -10.73
CA GLN A 105 -16.79 -10.66 -11.90
C GLN A 105 -16.07 -9.35 -11.61
N VAL A 106 -14.93 -9.15 -12.28
CA VAL A 106 -14.19 -7.89 -12.30
C VAL A 106 -13.90 -7.53 -13.76
N PRO A 107 -14.27 -6.32 -14.23
CA PRO A 107 -13.93 -5.90 -15.58
C PRO A 107 -12.42 -5.74 -15.73
N VAL A 108 -11.90 -6.13 -16.89
CA VAL A 108 -10.47 -6.02 -17.24
C VAL A 108 -10.32 -5.44 -18.63
N ASP A 109 -9.31 -4.62 -18.84
CA ASP A 109 -8.97 -4.07 -20.16
C ASP A 109 -7.66 -4.69 -20.64
N PHE A 110 -7.65 -5.15 -21.89
CA PHE A 110 -6.48 -5.71 -22.55
C PHE A 110 -5.87 -4.65 -23.48
N VAL A 111 -4.63 -4.28 -23.20
CA VAL A 111 -3.86 -3.35 -24.04
C VAL A 111 -3.49 -4.02 -25.36
N ALA A 112 -3.73 -3.33 -26.47
CA ALA A 112 -3.33 -3.77 -27.80
C ALA A 112 -1.80 -3.82 -27.91
N SER A 113 -1.25 -5.00 -28.15
CA SER A 113 0.19 -5.22 -28.29
C SER A 113 0.50 -6.53 -29.00
N SER A 114 1.53 -6.51 -29.84
CA SER A 114 2.12 -7.69 -30.48
C SER A 114 3.17 -8.39 -29.59
N THR A 115 3.51 -7.82 -28.44
CA THR A 115 4.46 -8.39 -27.46
C THR A 115 3.74 -8.85 -26.20
N PRO A 116 4.29 -9.82 -25.44
CA PRO A 116 3.71 -10.26 -24.18
C PRO A 116 3.48 -9.10 -23.20
N GLN A 117 2.24 -8.98 -22.73
CA GLN A 117 1.81 -8.05 -21.69
C GLN A 117 1.41 -8.82 -20.44
N GLN A 118 1.43 -8.14 -19.29
CA GLN A 118 1.02 -8.72 -18.02
C GLN A 118 -0.13 -7.90 -17.42
N LEU A 119 -1.29 -8.55 -17.28
CA LEU A 119 -2.42 -8.05 -16.51
C LEU A 119 -2.26 -8.52 -15.05
N VAL A 120 -2.22 -7.59 -14.10
CA VAL A 120 -2.09 -7.90 -12.66
C VAL A 120 -3.37 -7.49 -11.95
N LEU A 121 -4.07 -8.47 -11.36
CA LEU A 121 -5.26 -8.26 -10.56
C LEU A 121 -4.90 -8.40 -9.07
N ASN A 122 -5.08 -7.32 -8.31
CA ASN A 122 -4.90 -7.32 -6.86
C ASN A 122 -6.21 -7.77 -6.19
N MET A 123 -6.28 -9.06 -5.85
CA MET A 123 -7.49 -9.68 -5.32
C MET A 123 -7.74 -9.36 -3.85
N ASN A 124 -6.73 -8.85 -3.12
CA ASN A 124 -6.93 -8.40 -1.73
C ASN A 124 -7.90 -7.22 -1.61
N LYS A 125 -8.09 -6.46 -2.69
CA LYS A 125 -9.03 -5.33 -2.73
C LYS A 125 -10.45 -5.74 -3.13
N VAL A 126 -10.69 -7.02 -3.41
CA VAL A 126 -11.97 -7.56 -3.88
C VAL A 126 -12.64 -8.35 -2.75
N PRO A 127 -13.65 -7.82 -2.06
CA PRO A 127 -14.25 -8.45 -0.87
C PRO A 127 -14.80 -9.87 -1.11
N GLU A 128 -15.30 -10.13 -2.32
CA GLU A 128 -15.94 -11.38 -2.71
C GLU A 128 -14.93 -12.44 -3.20
N TRP A 129 -13.64 -12.10 -3.23
CA TRP A 129 -12.61 -13.02 -3.68
C TRP A 129 -12.41 -14.19 -2.71
N ASN A 130 -12.33 -15.39 -3.26
CA ASN A 130 -11.98 -16.59 -2.51
C ASN A 130 -11.00 -17.45 -3.30
N ALA A 131 -9.80 -17.65 -2.76
CA ALA A 131 -8.76 -18.47 -3.39
C ALA A 131 -9.16 -19.95 -3.59
N ARG A 132 -10.19 -20.42 -2.86
CA ARG A 132 -10.79 -21.75 -3.03
C ARG A 132 -11.86 -21.81 -4.11
N SER A 133 -11.91 -20.81 -4.98
CA SER A 133 -12.80 -20.83 -6.14
C SER A 133 -12.62 -22.09 -6.95
N ASP A 134 -13.73 -22.68 -7.38
CA ASP A 134 -13.73 -23.95 -8.11
C ASP A 134 -13.61 -23.75 -9.62
N ARG A 135 -13.99 -22.57 -10.12
CA ARG A 135 -13.79 -22.13 -11.51
C ARG A 135 -13.20 -20.73 -11.54
N ILE A 136 -12.20 -20.54 -12.39
CA ILE A 136 -11.55 -19.25 -12.63
C ILE A 136 -11.31 -19.10 -14.13
N GLY A 137 -11.51 -17.91 -14.67
CA GLY A 137 -11.15 -17.63 -16.05
C GLY A 137 -11.60 -16.26 -16.53
N PHE A 138 -11.85 -16.14 -17.83
CA PHE A 138 -12.22 -14.90 -18.49
C PHE A 138 -13.46 -15.08 -19.36
N VAL A 139 -14.27 -14.04 -19.42
CA VAL A 139 -15.19 -13.78 -20.52
C VAL A 139 -14.54 -12.72 -21.40
N LEU A 140 -14.27 -13.06 -22.65
CA LEU A 140 -13.71 -12.16 -23.64
C LEU A 140 -14.86 -11.52 -24.42
N MET A 141 -14.80 -10.21 -24.61
CA MET A 141 -15.78 -9.48 -25.41
C MET A 141 -15.58 -9.75 -26.92
N PRO A 142 -16.57 -9.44 -27.77
CA PRO A 142 -16.48 -9.62 -29.22
C PRO A 142 -15.25 -8.92 -29.85
N ASN A 143 -14.77 -9.49 -30.95
CA ASN A 143 -13.71 -8.98 -31.83
C ASN A 143 -12.32 -8.89 -31.18
N ILE A 144 -12.00 -9.85 -30.30
CA ILE A 144 -10.70 -9.94 -29.64
C ILE A 144 -9.90 -11.12 -30.19
N ASP A 145 -8.67 -10.82 -30.63
CA ASP A 145 -7.60 -11.79 -30.83
C ASP A 145 -6.73 -11.83 -29.57
N PHE A 146 -6.72 -12.97 -28.89
CA PHE A 146 -6.08 -13.13 -27.58
C PHE A 146 -5.27 -14.41 -27.49
N VAL A 147 -3.99 -14.29 -27.14
CA VAL A 147 -3.13 -15.44 -26.84
C VAL A 147 -2.85 -15.47 -25.35
N LEU A 148 -3.45 -16.43 -24.65
CA LEU A 148 -3.21 -16.66 -23.23
C LEU A 148 -1.95 -17.51 -23.05
N GLN A 149 -0.91 -16.93 -22.45
CA GLN A 149 0.37 -17.61 -22.29
C GLN A 149 0.47 -18.28 -20.92
N LYS A 150 0.19 -17.52 -19.85
CA LYS A 150 0.38 -17.97 -18.48
C LYS A 150 -0.59 -17.27 -17.54
N MET A 151 -1.08 -18.00 -16.53
CA MET A 151 -1.71 -17.42 -15.35
C MET A 151 -0.95 -17.81 -14.10
N GLU A 152 -0.47 -16.83 -13.35
CA GLU A 152 0.22 -17.01 -12.08
C GLU A 152 -0.69 -16.59 -10.94
N PHE A 153 -0.96 -17.52 -10.04
CA PHE A 153 -1.73 -17.31 -8.82
C PHE A 153 -0.75 -17.25 -7.68
N SER A 154 -0.66 -16.08 -7.06
CA SER A 154 0.26 -15.88 -5.96
C SER A 154 -0.43 -15.35 -4.74
N GLY A 155 -0.03 -15.86 -3.57
CA GLY A 155 -0.43 -15.31 -2.30
C GLY A 155 0.65 -15.50 -1.25
N GLU A 156 0.52 -14.71 -0.22
CA GLU A 156 1.42 -14.74 0.93
C GLU A 156 1.24 -16.06 1.68
N SER A 157 2.33 -16.58 2.23
CA SER A 157 2.31 -17.80 3.02
C SER A 157 1.57 -17.55 4.35
N SER A 158 0.89 -18.56 4.90
CA SER A 158 0.19 -18.40 6.19
C SER A 158 1.14 -18.09 7.35
N THR A 159 2.43 -18.37 7.18
CA THR A 159 3.50 -17.97 8.10
C THR A 159 3.74 -16.46 8.13
N ASN A 160 3.51 -15.78 7.00
CA ASN A 160 3.65 -14.32 6.90
C ASN A 160 2.65 -13.60 7.80
N ALA A 161 1.49 -14.20 8.07
CA ALA A 161 0.54 -13.72 9.06
C ALA A 161 1.07 -13.68 10.51
N PHE A 162 2.18 -14.36 10.82
CA PHE A 162 2.84 -14.28 12.13
C PHE A 162 4.15 -13.49 12.05
N VAL A 163 4.90 -13.64 10.96
CA VAL A 163 6.20 -12.98 10.77
C VAL A 163 6.04 -11.48 10.60
N TYR A 164 5.15 -11.03 9.71
CA TYR A 164 5.04 -9.60 9.41
C TYR A 164 4.51 -8.78 10.57
N PRO A 165 3.53 -9.25 11.37
CA PRO A 165 3.16 -8.55 12.59
C PRO A 165 4.36 -8.36 13.51
N PHE A 166 5.09 -9.45 13.78
CA PHE A 166 6.23 -9.39 14.71
C PHE A 166 7.32 -8.47 14.18
N LYS A 167 7.61 -8.56 12.87
CA LYS A 167 8.55 -7.66 12.19
C LYS A 167 8.11 -6.21 12.28
N THR A 168 6.83 -5.90 12.04
CA THR A 168 6.31 -4.52 12.15
C THR A 168 6.38 -4.00 13.57
N PHE A 169 6.14 -4.83 14.58
CA PHE A 169 6.23 -4.41 15.98
C PHE A 169 7.61 -3.85 16.33
N PHE A 170 8.67 -4.53 15.89
CA PHE A 170 10.06 -4.12 16.13
C PHE A 170 10.61 -3.13 15.10
N THR A 171 9.87 -2.86 14.04
CA THR A 171 10.22 -1.78 13.11
C THR A 171 9.75 -0.47 13.71
N LEU A 172 10.70 0.43 13.93
CA LEU A 172 10.39 1.77 14.42
C LEU A 172 9.78 2.56 13.25
N ASP A 173 8.60 3.13 13.48
CA ASP A 173 7.95 3.97 12.48
C ASP A 173 8.67 5.33 12.43
N GLN A 174 8.28 6.18 11.48
CA GLN A 174 8.59 7.60 11.50
C GLN A 174 7.53 8.33 12.35
N ALA A 175 7.94 9.42 13.02
CA ALA A 175 7.03 10.20 13.85
C ALA A 175 5.94 10.82 12.96
N ARG A 176 4.73 10.28 13.04
CA ARG A 176 3.58 10.67 12.20
C ARG A 176 2.37 10.95 13.07
N ALA A 177 1.41 11.73 12.59
CA ALA A 177 0.24 12.11 13.39
C ALA A 177 -0.51 10.92 14.00
N TYR A 178 -0.60 9.79 13.28
CA TYR A 178 -1.24 8.56 13.78
C TYR A 178 -0.40 7.81 14.84
N SER A 179 0.92 7.99 14.87
CA SER A 179 1.83 7.33 15.82
C SER A 179 1.68 7.83 17.27
N ILE A 180 1.00 8.98 17.46
CA ILE A 180 0.80 9.61 18.77
C ILE A 180 -0.42 9.02 19.50
N ASN A 181 -1.31 8.31 18.80
CA ASN A 181 -2.60 7.89 19.36
C ASN A 181 -2.54 6.49 20.00
N PHE A 182 -2.92 6.40 21.29
CA PHE A 182 -3.02 5.15 22.05
C PHE A 182 -4.01 4.14 21.46
N LEU A 183 -4.90 4.54 20.55
CA LEU A 183 -5.77 3.62 19.83
C LEU A 183 -5.17 3.07 18.53
N TRP A 184 -4.14 3.74 18.00
CA TRP A 184 -3.51 3.38 16.72
C TRP A 184 -2.14 2.72 16.90
N GLY A 185 -1.39 3.04 17.95
CA GLY A 185 -0.24 2.24 18.41
C GLY A 185 0.77 1.79 17.34
N PRO A 186 1.64 0.81 17.65
CA PRO A 186 2.40 0.11 16.62
C PRO A 186 1.45 -0.49 15.59
N LEU A 187 1.67 -0.19 14.32
CA LEU A 187 0.88 -0.77 13.24
C LEU A 187 1.30 -2.22 12.98
N MET A 188 0.35 -3.03 12.55
CA MET A 188 0.50 -4.46 12.28
C MET A 188 0.14 -4.72 10.82
N THR A 189 1.08 -5.33 10.10
CA THR A 189 0.90 -5.77 8.72
C THR A 189 1.07 -7.27 8.61
N TYR A 190 0.50 -7.89 7.57
CA TYR A 190 0.47 -9.35 7.40
C TYR A 190 1.15 -9.81 6.10
N SER A 191 1.69 -8.89 5.31
CA SER A 191 2.31 -9.16 4.01
C SER A 191 3.51 -8.26 3.73
N ALA A 192 4.35 -8.66 2.78
CA ALA A 192 5.46 -7.85 2.31
C ALA A 192 4.99 -6.52 1.72
N ASN A 193 3.90 -6.58 0.95
CA ASN A 193 3.32 -5.43 0.28
C ASN A 193 2.74 -4.43 1.29
N GLN A 194 1.99 -4.90 2.29
CA GLN A 194 1.51 -4.02 3.36
C GLN A 194 2.66 -3.42 4.18
N TYR A 195 3.71 -4.19 4.45
CA TYR A 195 4.91 -3.68 5.13
C TYR A 195 5.58 -2.56 4.33
N ALA A 196 5.68 -2.69 3.01
CA ALA A 196 6.22 -1.64 2.13
C ALA A 196 5.28 -0.43 2.04
N ALA A 197 3.96 -0.67 1.94
CA ALA A 197 2.94 0.36 1.87
C ALA A 197 2.84 1.18 3.16
N LEU A 198 3.14 0.58 4.32
CA LEU A 198 3.12 1.22 5.64
C LEU A 198 3.87 2.55 5.68
N PHE A 199 4.99 2.61 4.95
CA PHE A 199 5.88 3.77 4.94
C PHE A 199 5.61 4.74 3.79
N THR A 200 4.74 4.39 2.85
CA THR A 200 4.56 5.12 1.59
C THR A 200 3.12 5.61 1.35
N GLU A 201 2.11 4.92 1.89
CA GLU A 201 0.69 5.27 1.74
C GLU A 201 0.15 6.01 2.98
N PHE A 202 -0.69 7.04 2.76
CA PHE A 202 -1.28 7.85 3.83
C PHE A 202 -2.79 8.04 3.63
N PRO A 203 -3.64 7.64 4.60
CA PRO A 203 -3.30 6.84 5.79
C PRO A 203 -2.93 5.40 5.41
N PRO A 204 -2.02 4.73 6.15
CA PRO A 204 -1.69 3.35 5.87
C PRO A 204 -2.86 2.43 6.22
N VAL A 205 -3.12 1.44 5.37
CA VAL A 205 -4.09 0.37 5.66
C VAL A 205 -3.40 -0.70 6.51
N ALA A 206 -3.50 -0.57 7.83
CA ALA A 206 -2.90 -1.50 8.79
C ALA A 206 -3.75 -1.62 10.07
N ASP A 207 -3.62 -2.76 10.74
CA ASP A 207 -4.22 -2.98 12.06
C ASP A 207 -3.33 -2.40 13.17
N SER A 208 -3.83 -2.33 14.40
CA SER A 208 -3.03 -1.90 15.56
C SER A 208 -2.63 -3.07 16.46
N TRP A 209 -1.37 -3.10 16.88
CA TRP A 209 -0.89 -4.02 17.92
C TRP A 209 -1.61 -3.84 19.26
N ASN A 210 -2.16 -2.66 19.54
CA ASN A 210 -2.92 -2.42 20.77
C ASN A 210 -4.17 -3.31 20.83
N ILE A 211 -4.84 -3.49 19.69
CA ILE A 211 -5.96 -4.42 19.56
C ILE A 211 -5.50 -5.85 19.88
N GLY A 212 -4.35 -6.26 19.34
CA GLY A 212 -3.72 -7.55 19.65
C GLY A 212 -3.46 -7.75 21.15
N PHE A 213 -2.87 -6.76 21.82
CA PHE A 213 -2.63 -6.81 23.26
C PHE A 213 -3.94 -6.87 24.06
N TYR A 214 -4.97 -6.12 23.67
CA TYR A 214 -6.27 -6.19 24.32
C TYR A 214 -6.91 -7.57 24.18
N TYR A 215 -6.80 -8.23 23.02
CA TYR A 215 -7.27 -9.62 22.86
C TYR A 215 -6.50 -10.59 23.74
N ILE A 216 -5.16 -10.49 23.79
CA ILE A 216 -4.32 -11.36 24.63
C ILE A 216 -4.66 -11.16 26.11
N LEU A 217 -4.82 -9.92 26.56
CA LEU A 217 -5.19 -9.59 27.94
C LEU A 217 -6.62 -10.04 28.26
N GLY A 218 -7.57 -9.82 27.35
CA GLY A 218 -8.96 -10.26 27.53
C GLY A 218 -9.05 -11.78 27.66
N LEU A 219 -8.40 -12.53 26.76
CA LEU A 219 -8.35 -13.98 26.83
C LEU A 219 -7.64 -14.45 28.10
N GLY A 220 -6.51 -13.82 28.45
CA GLY A 220 -5.76 -14.10 29.68
C GLY A 220 -6.61 -13.91 30.94
N LEU A 221 -7.41 -12.84 30.99
CA LEU A 221 -8.32 -12.55 32.10
C LEU A 221 -9.42 -13.61 32.21
N ILE A 222 -10.06 -13.95 31.09
CA ILE A 222 -11.11 -15.00 31.04
C ILE A 222 -10.54 -16.33 31.55
N LEU A 223 -9.36 -16.72 31.06
CA LEU A 223 -8.67 -17.94 31.49
C LEU A 223 -8.30 -17.91 32.98
N ALA A 224 -7.83 -16.77 33.48
CA ALA A 224 -7.48 -16.59 34.89
C ALA A 224 -8.71 -16.72 35.79
N LEU A 225 -9.84 -16.11 35.41
CA LEU A 225 -11.11 -16.20 36.13
C LEU A 225 -11.69 -17.62 36.11
N TRP A 226 -11.66 -18.28 34.95
CA TRP A 226 -12.13 -19.67 34.80
C TRP A 226 -11.30 -20.65 35.65
N ARG A 227 -9.98 -20.50 35.62
CA ARG A 227 -9.04 -21.35 36.38
C ARG A 227 -8.90 -20.95 37.84
N LYS A 228 -9.40 -19.78 38.27
CA LYS A 228 -9.37 -19.33 39.68
C LYS A 228 -9.96 -20.37 40.63
N ARG A 229 -11.03 -21.07 40.23
CA ARG A 229 -11.65 -22.13 41.04
C ARG A 229 -10.76 -23.37 41.26
N ARG A 230 -9.84 -23.67 40.33
CA ARG A 230 -8.96 -24.85 40.40
C ARG A 230 -7.55 -24.54 40.90
N ILE A 231 -6.98 -23.39 40.51
CA ILE A 231 -5.56 -23.04 40.74
C ILE A 231 -5.45 -21.82 41.69
N GLY A 232 -6.58 -21.26 42.13
CA GLY A 232 -6.61 -20.20 43.14
C GLY A 232 -5.90 -18.93 42.71
N ARG A 233 -5.14 -18.33 43.65
CA ARG A 233 -4.41 -17.07 43.45
C ARG A 233 -3.35 -17.15 42.36
N LYS A 234 -2.78 -18.33 42.08
CA LYS A 234 -1.72 -18.50 41.07
C LYS A 234 -2.18 -18.12 39.66
N ALA A 235 -3.45 -18.36 39.32
CA ALA A 235 -4.02 -17.97 38.03
C ALA A 235 -4.10 -16.45 37.86
N VAL A 236 -4.46 -15.74 38.94
CA VAL A 236 -4.51 -14.27 38.96
C VAL A 236 -3.10 -13.69 38.91
N THR A 237 -2.15 -14.25 39.67
CA THR A 237 -0.74 -13.85 39.61
C THR A 237 -0.17 -14.04 38.20
N ALA A 238 -0.46 -15.17 37.54
CA ALA A 238 -0.01 -15.41 36.17
C ALA A 238 -0.56 -14.37 35.17
N PHE A 239 -1.82 -13.94 35.33
CA PHE A 239 -2.38 -12.86 34.52
C PHE A 239 -1.66 -11.52 34.73
N PHE A 240 -1.40 -11.12 35.97
CA PHE A 240 -0.67 -9.88 36.24
C PHE A 240 0.79 -9.94 35.79
N VAL A 241 1.42 -11.12 35.82
CA VAL A 241 2.76 -11.32 35.23
C VAL A 241 2.70 -11.14 33.71
N LEU A 242 1.71 -11.74 33.03
CA LEU A 242 1.51 -11.52 31.59
C LEU A 242 1.30 -10.04 31.26
N PHE A 243 0.45 -9.36 32.02
CA PHE A 243 0.21 -7.92 31.88
C PHE A 243 1.50 -7.11 32.04
N ALA A 244 2.28 -7.38 33.09
CA ALA A 244 3.55 -6.70 33.33
C ALA A 244 4.56 -6.97 32.20
N CYS A 245 4.64 -8.21 31.68
CA CYS A 245 5.51 -8.53 30.55
C CYS A 245 5.12 -7.77 29.27
N LEU A 246 3.83 -7.73 28.93
CA LEU A 246 3.35 -6.99 27.76
C LEU A 246 3.58 -5.48 27.93
N TRP A 247 3.34 -4.95 29.13
CA TRP A 247 3.61 -3.56 29.46
C TRP A 247 5.08 -3.20 29.24
N ILE A 248 6.01 -3.95 29.83
CA ILE A 248 7.45 -3.70 29.72
C ILE A 248 7.91 -3.80 28.26
N LEU A 249 7.41 -4.78 27.52
CA LEU A 249 7.73 -4.94 26.10
C LEU A 249 7.25 -3.74 25.27
N TYR A 250 6.03 -3.29 25.53
CA TYR A 250 5.44 -2.13 24.86
C TYR A 250 6.21 -0.85 25.16
N ASP A 251 6.50 -0.62 26.44
CA ASP A 251 7.20 0.57 26.93
C ASP A 251 8.64 0.62 26.40
N ALA A 252 9.34 -0.51 26.39
CA ALA A 252 10.67 -0.61 25.78
C ALA A 252 10.63 -0.28 24.28
N ARG A 253 9.62 -0.77 23.56
CA ARG A 253 9.45 -0.50 22.12
C ARG A 253 9.15 0.98 21.86
N MET A 254 8.20 1.58 22.58
CA MET A 254 7.87 3.00 22.44
C MET A 254 9.03 3.90 22.87
N GLY A 255 9.75 3.54 23.93
CA GLY A 255 10.96 4.23 24.37
C GLY A 255 12.06 4.21 23.31
N ALA A 256 12.29 3.06 22.67
CA ALA A 256 13.24 2.94 21.56
C ALA A 256 12.83 3.81 20.36
N GLU A 257 11.54 3.91 20.07
CA GLU A 257 10.99 4.77 19.02
C GLU A 257 11.27 6.25 19.32
N ILE A 258 10.99 6.71 20.54
CA ILE A 258 11.28 8.08 21.00
C ILE A 258 12.79 8.40 20.95
N ILE A 259 13.65 7.45 21.30
CA ILE A 259 15.10 7.64 21.22
C ILE A 259 15.56 7.73 19.76
N SER A 260 15.03 6.88 18.87
CA SER A 260 15.30 6.92 17.43
C SER A 260 14.91 8.27 16.82
N TYR A 261 13.75 8.76 17.24
CA TYR A 261 13.27 10.11 16.94
C TYR A 261 14.24 11.18 17.42
N ALA A 262 14.61 11.19 18.69
CA ALA A 262 15.54 12.18 19.22
C ALA A 262 16.89 12.18 18.47
N ASN A 263 17.43 10.99 18.16
CA ASN A 263 18.66 10.85 17.40
C ASN A 263 18.53 11.42 15.98
N THR A 264 17.38 11.20 15.32
CA THR A 264 17.11 11.74 13.99
C THR A 264 17.02 13.26 14.02
N ASP A 265 16.29 13.84 14.98
CA ASP A 265 16.17 15.31 15.13
C ASP A 265 17.50 15.96 15.44
N ILE A 266 18.32 15.33 16.27
CA ILE A 266 19.66 15.86 16.55
C ILE A 266 20.45 15.98 15.24
N LYS A 267 20.39 14.97 14.36
CA LYS A 267 21.16 14.94 13.10
C LYS A 267 20.59 15.81 11.98
N THR A 268 19.28 15.98 11.93
CA THR A 268 18.57 16.61 10.79
C THR A 268 18.06 18.02 11.12
N TRP A 269 17.75 18.28 12.38
CA TRP A 269 17.11 19.52 12.82
C TRP A 269 18.00 20.37 13.75
N TRP A 270 18.53 19.81 14.85
CA TRP A 270 19.27 20.59 15.85
C TRP A 270 20.72 20.89 15.46
N SER A 271 21.40 19.95 14.80
CA SER A 271 22.81 20.11 14.42
C SER A 271 23.01 20.79 13.07
N LYS A 272 21.94 21.03 12.31
CA LYS A 272 22.00 21.61 10.97
C LYS A 272 21.77 23.12 10.99
N PRO A 273 22.48 23.89 10.15
CA PRO A 273 22.14 25.28 9.90
C PRO A 273 20.73 25.36 9.31
N TYR A 274 20.06 26.51 9.47
CA TYR A 274 18.63 26.62 9.25
C TYR A 274 18.18 26.18 7.86
N GLU A 275 18.99 26.49 6.84
CA GLU A 275 18.75 26.20 5.42
C GLU A 275 18.79 24.71 5.11
N LEU A 276 19.45 23.93 5.95
CA LEU A 276 19.60 22.47 5.83
C LEU A 276 18.77 21.72 6.87
N LYS A 277 17.87 22.42 7.57
CA LYS A 277 17.00 21.79 8.55
C LYS A 277 15.94 20.97 7.85
N ASP A 278 15.92 19.70 8.21
CA ASP A 278 14.96 18.73 7.76
C ASP A 278 14.21 18.19 9.00
N TYR A 279 12.89 18.10 8.90
CA TYR A 279 12.02 17.65 9.99
C TYR A 279 11.29 16.37 9.59
N ARG A 280 11.16 15.43 10.54
CA ARG A 280 10.81 14.02 10.26
C ARG A 280 9.57 13.81 9.38
N ASP A 281 8.51 14.59 9.58
CA ASP A 281 7.23 14.49 8.88
C ASP A 281 7.03 15.56 7.79
N ARG A 282 7.86 16.60 7.78
CA ARG A 282 7.68 17.78 6.91
C ARG A 282 8.83 17.99 5.93
N GLY A 283 9.86 17.17 5.98
CA GLY A 283 11.02 17.35 5.15
C GLY A 283 11.72 18.69 5.44
N SER A 284 12.27 19.25 4.38
CA SER A 284 12.87 20.57 4.28
C SER A 284 11.88 21.74 4.35
N PHE A 285 10.57 21.48 4.59
CA PHE A 285 9.53 22.50 4.51
C PHE A 285 9.73 23.68 5.46
N ALA A 286 10.28 23.46 6.66
CA ALA A 286 10.50 24.57 7.58
C ALA A 286 11.51 25.58 7.03
N ALA A 287 12.60 25.09 6.42
CA ALA A 287 13.57 25.93 5.73
C ALA A 287 12.93 26.64 4.54
N PHE A 288 12.18 25.89 3.72
CA PHE A 288 11.44 26.42 2.57
C PHE A 288 10.46 27.54 2.98
N SER A 289 9.61 27.32 4.00
CA SER A 289 8.58 28.26 4.43
C SER A 289 9.13 29.61 4.88
N GLN A 290 10.35 29.64 5.43
CA GLN A 290 11.00 30.89 5.80
C GLN A 290 11.51 31.63 4.56
N LEU A 291 12.14 30.93 3.61
CA LEU A 291 12.60 31.53 2.35
C LEU A 291 11.45 32.08 1.52
N VAL A 292 10.31 31.38 1.50
CA VAL A 292 9.09 31.82 0.81
C VAL A 292 8.58 33.16 1.36
N THR A 293 8.80 33.43 2.66
CA THR A 293 8.27 34.65 3.31
C THR A 293 8.75 35.92 2.62
N GLU A 294 9.99 35.94 2.10
CA GLU A 294 10.57 37.06 1.34
C GLU A 294 9.82 37.34 0.03
N TYR A 295 9.20 36.33 -0.57
CA TYR A 295 8.47 36.44 -1.85
C TYR A 295 6.97 36.69 -1.67
N THR A 296 6.46 36.47 -0.47
CA THR A 296 5.07 36.76 -0.09
C THR A 296 4.93 38.08 0.67
N GLU A 297 6.04 38.68 1.11
CA GLU A 297 6.03 39.94 1.86
C GLU A 297 5.37 41.07 1.04
N GLY A 298 4.44 41.79 1.67
CA GLY A 298 3.70 42.88 1.04
C GLY A 298 2.60 42.46 0.05
N LYS A 299 2.38 41.16 -0.16
CA LYS A 299 1.27 40.63 -0.95
C LYS A 299 0.03 40.42 -0.08
N GLU A 300 -1.16 40.55 -0.66
CA GLU A 300 -2.42 40.23 0.02
C GLU A 300 -2.67 38.71 0.01
N ASN A 301 -2.53 38.09 -1.16
CA ASN A 301 -2.75 36.66 -1.38
C ASN A 301 -1.61 36.04 -2.21
N TYR A 302 -1.42 34.73 -2.08
CA TYR A 302 -0.54 33.93 -2.92
C TYR A 302 -1.11 32.53 -3.11
N VAL A 303 -0.86 31.89 -4.26
CA VAL A 303 -1.31 30.51 -4.49
C VAL A 303 -0.36 29.55 -3.80
N PHE A 304 -0.88 28.61 -3.01
CA PHE A 304 -0.06 27.56 -2.39
C PHE A 304 -0.47 26.16 -2.85
N LEU A 305 0.48 25.44 -3.45
CA LEU A 305 0.31 24.09 -3.97
C LEU A 305 1.28 23.13 -3.27
N ALA A 306 0.76 22.14 -2.54
CA ALA A 306 1.56 21.11 -1.90
C ALA A 306 1.10 19.70 -2.31
N SER A 307 1.92 18.69 -2.01
CA SER A 307 1.55 17.27 -2.17
C SER A 307 0.33 16.87 -1.34
N HIS A 308 0.14 17.48 -0.17
CA HIS A 308 -1.04 17.32 0.69
C HIS A 308 -1.23 18.55 1.60
N GLY A 309 -2.45 18.75 2.13
CA GLY A 309 -2.79 19.99 2.87
C GLY A 309 -2.12 20.13 4.25
N TRP A 310 -2.30 19.16 5.14
CA TRP A 310 -1.69 19.19 6.47
C TRP A 310 -0.30 18.53 6.44
N PRO A 311 0.74 19.07 7.11
CA PRO A 311 0.76 20.28 7.95
C PRO A 311 1.23 21.55 7.21
N PHE A 312 1.45 21.49 5.90
CA PHE A 312 2.09 22.55 5.13
C PHE A 312 1.25 23.83 5.05
N TRP A 313 -0.05 23.69 4.77
CA TRP A 313 -0.97 24.81 4.60
C TRP A 313 -1.01 25.70 5.84
N SER A 314 -1.28 25.10 7.00
CA SER A 314 -1.38 25.84 8.27
C SER A 314 -0.05 26.50 8.64
N THR A 315 1.07 25.86 8.34
CA THR A 315 2.39 26.42 8.67
C THR A 315 2.66 27.68 7.84
N LEU A 316 2.38 27.65 6.53
CA LEU A 316 2.56 28.82 5.67
C LEU A 316 1.61 29.96 6.01
N LEU A 317 0.35 29.64 6.37
CA LEU A 317 -0.60 30.63 6.87
C LEU A 317 -0.04 31.42 8.07
N TYR A 318 0.75 30.78 8.94
CA TYR A 318 1.38 31.45 10.08
C TYR A 318 2.68 32.17 9.70
N THR A 319 3.52 31.59 8.86
CA THR A 319 4.85 32.16 8.56
C THR A 319 4.79 33.31 7.56
N ALA A 320 3.89 33.26 6.58
CA ALA A 320 3.76 34.27 5.53
C ALA A 320 2.78 35.42 5.90
N TYR A 321 2.16 35.36 7.08
CA TYR A 321 1.22 36.39 7.53
C TYR A 321 1.89 37.79 7.50
N PRO A 322 1.24 38.84 6.94
CA PRO A 322 -0.19 38.95 6.64
C PRO A 322 -0.67 38.39 5.29
N ALA A 323 0.21 37.92 4.42
CA ALA A 323 -0.20 37.34 3.14
C ALA A 323 -0.93 36.01 3.37
N LEU A 324 -2.05 35.79 2.68
CA LEU A 324 -2.87 34.60 2.87
C LEU A 324 -2.71 33.59 1.71
N PRO A 325 -2.48 32.30 2.00
CA PRO A 325 -2.47 31.28 0.97
C PRO A 325 -3.88 31.03 0.42
N VAL A 326 -4.01 30.92 -0.91
CA VAL A 326 -5.23 30.49 -1.59
C VAL A 326 -5.02 29.19 -2.36
N THR A 327 -6.08 28.38 -2.44
CA THR A 327 -6.08 27.11 -3.16
C THR A 327 -6.21 27.36 -4.66
N LEU A 328 -5.82 26.39 -5.49
CA LEU A 328 -5.93 26.50 -6.94
C LEU A 328 -7.34 26.88 -7.41
N ASP A 329 -8.37 26.26 -6.83
CA ASP A 329 -9.78 26.51 -7.19
C ASP A 329 -10.26 27.95 -6.89
N ASN A 330 -9.54 28.66 -6.03
CA ASN A 330 -9.82 30.05 -5.64
C ASN A 330 -8.76 31.02 -6.18
N ALA A 331 -7.84 30.55 -7.01
CA ALA A 331 -6.84 31.40 -7.62
C ALA A 331 -7.48 32.30 -8.67
N THR A 332 -7.26 33.59 -8.54
CA THR A 332 -7.66 34.62 -9.48
C THR A 332 -6.45 35.07 -10.30
N ASP A 333 -6.67 35.60 -11.50
CA ASP A 333 -5.60 35.97 -12.44
C ASP A 333 -4.68 37.10 -11.93
N ASP A 334 -5.08 37.81 -10.88
CA ASP A 334 -4.34 38.88 -10.21
C ASP A 334 -3.31 38.39 -9.17
N ILE A 335 -3.26 37.08 -8.89
CA ILE A 335 -2.33 36.53 -7.91
C ILE A 335 -0.99 36.23 -8.56
N GLU A 336 -0.02 37.10 -8.26
CA GLU A 336 1.31 37.04 -8.88
C GLU A 336 2.20 35.92 -8.33
N THR A 337 2.08 35.63 -7.03
CA THR A 337 3.01 34.72 -6.33
C THR A 337 2.42 33.31 -6.22
N TRP A 338 3.14 32.34 -6.75
CA TRP A 338 2.81 30.91 -6.71
C TRP A 338 3.89 30.15 -5.94
N VAL A 339 3.49 29.52 -4.84
CA VAL A 339 4.37 28.75 -3.96
C VAL A 339 4.07 27.27 -4.15
N VAL A 340 5.04 26.51 -4.60
CA VAL A 340 4.93 25.07 -4.87
C VAL A 340 5.84 24.31 -3.93
N TYR A 341 5.33 23.27 -3.25
CA TYR A 341 6.11 22.42 -2.36
C TYR A 341 5.87 20.93 -2.61
N ASN A 342 6.94 20.17 -2.85
CA ASN A 342 6.93 18.73 -3.07
C ASN A 342 5.94 18.24 -4.16
N ARG A 343 5.82 18.99 -5.26
CA ARG A 343 4.96 18.70 -6.41
C ARG A 343 5.78 18.58 -7.70
N ARG A 344 6.32 17.39 -7.94
CA ARG A 344 7.13 17.07 -9.15
C ARG A 344 6.29 16.88 -10.41
N ASP A 345 4.99 16.77 -10.24
CA ASP A 345 3.96 16.72 -11.29
C ASP A 345 3.68 18.09 -11.90
N ILE A 346 4.06 19.18 -11.22
CA ILE A 346 3.96 20.55 -11.76
C ILE A 346 5.21 20.85 -12.58
N GLN A 347 5.00 21.24 -13.84
CA GLN A 347 6.08 21.55 -14.79
C GLN A 347 5.86 22.92 -15.42
N ILE A 348 6.93 23.48 -15.98
CA ILE A 348 6.87 24.74 -16.73
C ILE A 348 6.85 24.40 -18.22
N ASP A 349 5.85 24.91 -18.93
CA ASP A 349 5.74 24.72 -20.39
C ASP A 349 6.71 25.63 -21.17
N GLU A 350 6.77 25.45 -22.49
CA GLU A 350 7.63 26.27 -23.36
C GLU A 350 7.25 27.76 -23.36
N SER A 351 6.03 28.09 -22.92
CA SER A 351 5.53 29.47 -22.81
C SER A 351 5.79 30.08 -21.42
N GLY A 352 6.50 29.38 -20.54
CA GLY A 352 6.82 29.84 -19.18
C GLY A 352 5.63 29.78 -18.22
N ARG A 353 4.65 28.90 -18.43
CA ARG A 353 3.47 28.73 -17.57
C ARG A 353 3.55 27.45 -16.74
N LEU A 354 2.96 27.45 -15.55
CA LEU A 354 2.81 26.23 -14.77
C LEU A 354 1.74 25.32 -15.38
N THR A 355 2.05 24.03 -15.46
CA THR A 355 1.16 22.99 -15.95
C THR A 355 1.06 21.85 -14.94
N LEU A 356 -0.13 21.27 -14.82
CA LEU A 356 -0.43 20.12 -13.99
C LEU A 356 -1.12 19.06 -14.86
N GLY A 357 -0.46 17.92 -15.10
CA GLY A 357 -1.03 16.88 -15.96
C GLY A 357 -1.29 17.32 -17.42
N GLY A 358 -0.57 18.35 -17.89
CA GLY A 358 -0.74 18.95 -19.22
C GLY A 358 -1.75 20.09 -19.28
N GLU A 359 -2.50 20.36 -18.20
CA GLU A 359 -3.39 21.51 -18.11
C GLU A 359 -2.65 22.73 -17.57
N VAL A 360 -2.84 23.88 -18.20
CA VAL A 360 -2.23 25.15 -17.78
C VAL A 360 -2.96 25.66 -16.54
N ILE A 361 -2.21 25.92 -15.47
CA ILE A 361 -2.75 26.35 -14.19
C ILE A 361 -2.36 27.79 -13.81
N SER A 362 -1.36 28.39 -14.46
CA SER A 362 -0.95 29.77 -14.18
C SER A 362 -0.75 30.60 -15.45
N PRO A 363 -0.78 31.94 -15.33
CA PRO A 363 -0.19 32.84 -16.32
C PRO A 363 1.33 32.60 -16.52
N PRO A 364 1.93 33.14 -17.60
CA PRO A 364 3.37 33.08 -17.82
C PRO A 364 4.15 33.81 -16.73
N GLY A 365 5.33 33.30 -16.40
CA GLY A 365 6.14 33.81 -15.30
C GLY A 365 7.53 33.19 -15.23
N ASP A 366 8.23 33.50 -14.15
CA ASP A 366 9.60 33.04 -13.90
C ASP A 366 9.72 32.38 -12.53
N VAL A 367 10.61 31.38 -12.44
CA VAL A 367 10.97 30.78 -11.14
C VAL A 367 11.92 31.73 -10.41
N MET A 368 11.45 32.27 -9.29
CA MET A 368 12.20 33.22 -8.47
C MET A 368 13.06 32.51 -7.41
N LEU A 369 12.56 31.41 -6.86
CA LEU A 369 13.27 30.56 -5.92
C LEU A 369 13.19 29.12 -6.39
N ASN A 370 14.33 28.48 -6.64
CA ASN A 370 14.40 27.04 -6.85
C ASN A 370 15.04 26.39 -5.62
N PHE A 371 14.25 25.70 -4.80
CA PHE A 371 14.71 25.16 -3.53
C PHE A 371 15.16 23.69 -3.66
N GLU A 372 14.28 22.83 -4.19
CA GLU A 372 14.58 21.42 -4.48
C GLU A 372 13.63 20.92 -5.58
N PRO A 373 13.88 19.74 -6.20
CA PRO A 373 13.00 19.23 -7.25
C PRO A 373 11.53 19.09 -6.80
N GLY A 374 10.67 19.93 -7.36
CA GLY A 374 9.25 20.01 -7.03
C GLY A 374 8.89 21.03 -5.93
N SER A 375 9.85 21.81 -5.43
CA SER A 375 9.60 22.89 -4.47
C SER A 375 10.26 24.20 -4.92
N PHE A 376 9.44 25.20 -5.25
CA PHE A 376 9.89 26.46 -5.83
C PHE A 376 8.87 27.60 -5.62
N VAL A 377 9.31 28.84 -5.81
CA VAL A 377 8.45 30.01 -5.92
C VAL A 377 8.47 30.50 -7.36
N PHE A 378 7.30 30.72 -7.91
CA PHE A 378 7.06 31.18 -9.27
C PHE A 378 6.30 32.50 -9.22
N LEU A 379 6.70 33.46 -10.05
CA LEU A 379 6.11 34.79 -10.11
C LEU A 379 5.60 35.04 -11.52
N THR A 380 4.29 35.30 -11.65
CA THR A 380 3.67 35.62 -12.94
C THR A 380 3.95 37.06 -13.35
N ARG A 381 3.91 37.33 -14.67
CA ARG A 381 4.17 38.64 -15.27
C ARG A 381 2.91 39.41 -15.62
#